data_AF-A0A535K9D2-F1
#
_entry.id   AF-A0A535K9D2-F1
#
_cell.length_a   1.000
_cell.length_b   1.000
_cell.length_c   1.000
_cell.angle_alpha   90.00
_cell.angle_beta   90.00
_cell.angle_gamma   90.00
#
_symmetry.space_group_name_H-M   'P 1'
#
loop_
_entity.id
_entity.type
_entity.pdbx_description
1 polymer ?
#
loop_
_entity_poly.entity_id
_entity_poly.type
_entity_poly.pdbx_seq_one_letter_code
_entity_poly.pdbx_strand_id
1 'polypeptide(L)'
;MRVRPFFWLLLAASCIGILIFAATVQEHVPAVMQVHIDQQHPAPVELTTVELHLADTQGLPIEEARIFSSANMTNMDMVVHQSSAKYLGQGNYAAQLPLYMAGPWAISIRAEAVGFDTLHQTLLVQVQ
;
A
#
# COMPACT_ATOMS: atom_id res chain seq x y z
N MET A 1 14.09 -9.63 55.43
CA MET A 1 14.82 -9.57 54.14
C MET A 1 14.75 -8.14 53.63
N ARG A 2 15.82 -7.34 53.77
CA ARG A 2 15.88 -5.96 53.24
C ARG A 2 16.41 -6.03 51.80
N VAL A 3 15.51 -6.00 50.82
CA VAL A 3 15.89 -5.81 49.41
C VAL A 3 16.55 -4.44 49.31
N ARG A 4 17.81 -4.39 48.88
CA ARG A 4 18.62 -3.16 48.87
C ARG A 4 18.02 -2.17 47.85
N PRO A 5 17.94 -0.86 48.14
CA PRO A 5 17.34 0.16 47.25
C PRO A 5 17.99 0.20 45.86
N PHE A 6 19.26 -0.22 45.76
CA PHE A 6 19.98 -0.40 44.51
C PHE A 6 19.30 -1.37 43.52
N PHE A 7 18.66 -2.43 44.04
CA PHE A 7 17.93 -3.40 43.21
C PHE A 7 16.70 -2.76 42.54
N TRP A 8 15.97 -1.92 43.27
CA TRP A 8 14.82 -1.20 42.73
C TRP A 8 15.21 -0.16 41.67
N LEU A 9 16.35 0.52 41.85
CA LEU A 9 16.88 1.45 40.85
C LEU A 9 17.30 0.74 39.56
N LEU A 10 17.99 -0.40 39.68
CA LEU A 10 18.35 -1.22 38.51
C LEU A 10 17.12 -1.77 37.79
N LEU A 11 16.11 -2.24 38.54
CA LEU A 11 14.85 -2.70 37.98
C LEU A 11 14.13 -1.57 37.22
N ALA A 12 14.04 -0.38 37.82
CA ALA A 12 13.43 0.78 37.19
C ALA A 12 14.17 1.19 35.91
N ALA A 13 15.51 1.24 35.94
CA ALA A 13 16.32 1.54 34.76
C ALA A 13 16.12 0.52 33.64
N SER A 14 16.05 -0.78 33.98
CA SER A 14 15.73 -1.85 33.04
C SER A 14 14.35 -1.67 32.41
N CYS A 15 13.31 -1.44 33.21
CA CYS A 15 11.95 -1.23 32.72
C CYS A 15 11.86 0.00 31.81
N ILE A 16 12.50 1.11 32.20
CA ILE A 16 12.52 2.34 31.39
C ILE A 16 13.24 2.07 30.06
N GLY A 17 14.36 1.35 30.07
CA GLY A 17 15.08 0.97 28.85
C GLY A 17 14.20 0.18 27.87
N ILE A 18 13.45 -0.81 28.37
CA ILE A 18 12.54 -1.63 27.55
C ILE A 18 11.39 -0.80 26.99
N LEU A 19 10.81 0.10 27.80
CA LEU A 19 9.71 0.97 27.37
C LEU A 19 10.16 1.99 26.31
N ILE A 20 11.34 2.57 26.46
CA ILE A 20 11.93 3.47 25.45
C ILE A 20 12.18 2.70 24.16
N PHE A 21 12.78 1.51 24.24
CA PHE A 21 13.03 0.68 23.08
C PHE A 21 11.73 0.36 22.33
N ALA A 22 10.71 -0.14 23.03
CA ALA A 22 9.40 -0.44 22.45
C ALA A 22 8.69 0.78 21.82
N ALA A 23 8.90 1.98 22.37
CA ALA A 23 8.35 3.22 21.81
C ALA A 23 9.11 3.72 20.57
N THR A 24 10.39 3.36 20.42
CA THR A 24 11.26 3.84 19.33
C THR A 24 11.38 2.87 18.16
N VAL A 25 11.14 1.58 18.38
CA VAL A 25 11.19 0.58 17.31
C VAL A 25 9.91 0.67 16.49
N GLN A 26 10.03 1.18 15.27
CA GLN A 26 8.99 1.09 14.25
C GLN A 26 9.10 -0.28 13.56
N GLU A 27 8.40 -1.27 14.10
CA GLU A 27 8.17 -2.53 13.39
C GLU A 27 7.35 -2.20 12.14
N HIS A 28 7.95 -2.33 10.96
CA HIS A 28 7.22 -2.23 9.71
C HIS A 28 6.46 -3.53 9.53
N VAL A 29 5.13 -3.46 9.52
CA VAL A 29 4.28 -4.63 9.37
C VAL A 29 4.18 -4.96 7.87
N PRO A 30 4.37 -6.23 7.47
CA PRO A 30 4.17 -6.63 6.09
C PRO A 30 2.71 -6.40 5.68
N ALA A 31 2.52 -5.67 4.61
CA ALA A 31 1.22 -5.40 4.02
C ALA A 31 0.98 -6.28 2.78
N VAL A 32 -0.28 -6.50 2.45
CA VAL A 32 -0.74 -7.26 1.31
C VAL A 32 -1.65 -6.36 0.48
N MET A 33 -1.38 -6.30 -0.83
CA MET A 33 -2.21 -5.59 -1.79
C MET A 33 -2.85 -6.60 -2.73
N GLN A 34 -4.17 -6.58 -2.81
CA GLN A 34 -4.92 -7.27 -3.84
C GLN A 34 -5.42 -6.22 -4.83
N VAL A 35 -5.27 -6.51 -6.12
CA VAL A 35 -5.66 -5.59 -7.18
C VAL A 35 -6.65 -6.29 -8.10
N HIS A 36 -7.78 -5.63 -8.32
CA HIS A 36 -8.84 -6.05 -9.22
C HIS A 36 -9.10 -4.97 -10.27
N ILE A 37 -9.52 -5.38 -11.46
CA ILE A 37 -9.92 -4.45 -12.52
C ILE A 37 -11.36 -4.82 -12.86
N ASP A 38 -12.28 -3.89 -12.61
CA ASP A 38 -13.71 -4.11 -12.81
C ASP A 38 -14.05 -4.51 -14.25
N GLN A 39 -13.26 -4.00 -15.21
CA GLN A 39 -13.44 -4.26 -16.62
C GLN A 39 -12.50 -5.40 -17.06
N GLN A 40 -13.09 -6.56 -17.36
CA GLN A 40 -12.37 -7.69 -17.97
C GLN A 40 -11.73 -7.32 -19.32
N HIS A 41 -12.29 -6.34 -20.04
CA HIS A 41 -11.74 -5.77 -21.27
C HIS A 41 -11.97 -4.25 -21.27
N PRO A 42 -11.00 -3.44 -20.81
CA PRO A 42 -11.15 -1.99 -20.81
C PRO A 42 -11.22 -1.46 -22.24
N ALA A 43 -12.11 -0.49 -22.46
CA ALA A 43 -12.24 0.20 -23.74
C ALA A 43 -11.42 1.50 -23.74
N PRO A 44 -10.81 1.92 -24.87
CA PRO A 44 -9.93 3.09 -24.94
C PRO A 44 -10.57 4.44 -24.59
N VAL A 45 -11.90 4.51 -24.58
CA VAL A 45 -12.67 5.76 -24.44
C VAL A 45 -13.13 5.97 -22.99
N GLU A 46 -13.13 4.93 -22.17
CA GLU A 46 -13.56 4.99 -20.78
C GLU A 46 -12.37 5.03 -19.82
N LEU A 47 -12.58 5.66 -18.65
CA LEU A 47 -11.63 5.54 -17.55
C LEU A 47 -11.61 4.09 -17.08
N THR A 48 -10.44 3.48 -17.09
CA THR A 48 -10.26 2.16 -16.49
C THR A 48 -10.19 2.32 -14.98
N THR A 49 -11.19 1.76 -14.28
CA THR A 49 -11.19 1.68 -12.82
C THR A 49 -10.39 0.46 -12.37
N VAL A 50 -9.41 0.71 -11.52
CA VAL A 50 -8.62 -0.31 -10.82
C VAL A 50 -9.01 -0.25 -9.35
N GLU A 51 -9.65 -1.32 -8.87
CA GLU A 51 -9.97 -1.50 -7.47
C GLU A 51 -8.80 -2.14 -6.74
N LEU A 52 -8.50 -1.62 -5.55
CA LEU A 52 -7.42 -2.13 -4.71
C LEU A 52 -7.98 -2.44 -3.33
N HIS A 53 -7.61 -3.58 -2.79
CA HIS A 53 -7.87 -3.96 -1.42
C HIS A 53 -6.53 -4.12 -0.69
N LEU A 54 -6.31 -3.29 0.33
CA LEU A 54 -5.10 -3.30 1.14
C LEU A 54 -5.44 -3.84 2.53
N ALA A 55 -4.70 -4.86 2.93
CA ALA A 55 -4.82 -5.47 4.25
C ALA A 55 -3.44 -5.88 4.77
N ASP A 56 -3.30 -6.04 6.09
CA ASP A 56 -2.11 -6.66 6.66
C ASP A 56 -2.14 -8.20 6.49
N THR A 57 -1.07 -8.86 6.92
CA THR A 57 -0.99 -10.34 6.89
C THR A 57 -2.02 -11.04 7.78
N GLN A 58 -2.69 -10.32 8.68
CA GLN A 58 -3.77 -10.82 9.53
C GLN A 58 -5.16 -10.58 8.92
N GLY A 59 -5.23 -9.90 7.77
CA GLY A 59 -6.47 -9.54 7.09
C GLY A 59 -7.14 -8.27 7.64
N LEU A 60 -6.45 -7.49 8.47
CA LEU A 60 -6.97 -6.20 8.92
C LEU A 60 -6.80 -5.16 7.80
N PRO A 61 -7.84 -4.36 7.49
CA PRO A 61 -7.76 -3.38 6.43
C PRO A 61 -6.76 -2.27 6.76
N ILE A 62 -5.97 -1.86 5.77
CA ILE A 62 -5.03 -0.75 5.88
C ILE A 62 -5.72 0.51 5.39
N GLU A 63 -5.94 1.44 6.32
CA GLU A 63 -6.60 2.72 6.04
C GLU A 63 -5.57 3.84 5.81
N GLU A 64 -6.02 4.95 5.22
CA GLU A 64 -5.21 6.16 4.98
C GLU A 64 -3.93 5.96 4.15
N ALA A 65 -3.82 4.85 3.40
CA ALA A 65 -2.76 4.64 2.44
C ALA A 65 -2.76 5.69 1.32
N ARG A 66 -1.57 6.16 0.93
CA ARG A 66 -1.34 6.94 -0.29
C ARG A 66 -1.06 5.99 -1.43
N ILE A 67 -1.92 6.02 -2.45
CA ILE A 67 -1.81 5.16 -3.62
C ILE A 67 -1.47 6.01 -4.84
N PHE A 68 -0.44 5.56 -5.54
CA PHE A 68 0.08 6.15 -6.76
C PHE A 68 -0.04 5.12 -7.88
N SER A 69 -0.79 5.46 -8.93
CA SER A 69 -0.96 4.59 -10.09
C SER A 69 -0.51 5.27 -11.35
N SER A 70 0.34 4.61 -12.14
CA SER A 70 0.73 5.04 -13.49
C SER A 70 0.50 3.91 -14.47
N ALA A 71 0.45 4.23 -15.76
CA ALA A 71 0.41 3.20 -16.79
C ALA A 71 1.32 3.57 -17.96
N ASN A 72 1.88 2.58 -18.63
CA ASN A 72 2.62 2.77 -19.87
C ASN A 72 2.25 1.69 -20.87
N MET A 73 2.22 2.05 -22.16
CA MET A 73 2.14 1.06 -23.21
C MET A 73 3.45 0.29 -23.30
N THR A 74 3.36 -1.02 -23.47
CA THR A 74 4.55 -1.89 -23.54
C THR A 74 5.14 -1.97 -24.94
N ASN A 75 4.36 -1.58 -25.95
CA ASN A 75 4.72 -1.64 -27.37
C ASN A 75 4.89 -0.26 -28.04
N MET A 76 4.64 0.83 -27.32
CA MET A 76 4.73 2.21 -27.82
C MET A 76 5.19 3.15 -26.70
N ASP A 77 5.82 4.27 -27.05
CA ASP A 77 6.21 5.32 -26.12
C ASP A 77 4.99 6.18 -25.74
N MET A 78 4.12 5.61 -24.92
CA MET A 78 2.97 6.31 -24.35
C MET A 78 2.87 6.02 -22.86
N VAL A 79 2.73 7.09 -22.07
CA VAL A 79 2.68 7.04 -20.61
C VAL A 79 1.47 7.81 -20.11
N VAL A 80 0.75 7.21 -19.18
CA VAL A 80 -0.26 7.84 -18.34
C VAL A 80 0.40 8.12 -17.00
N HIS A 81 0.57 9.42 -16.71
CA HIS A 81 1.18 9.87 -15.47
C HIS A 81 0.31 9.58 -14.26
N GLN A 82 0.96 9.64 -13.11
CA GLN A 82 0.43 9.25 -11.82
C GLN A 82 -0.95 9.85 -11.52
N SER A 83 -1.94 8.98 -11.28
CA SER A 83 -3.22 9.34 -10.66
C SER A 83 -3.24 8.91 -9.19
N SER A 84 -4.00 9.66 -8.38
CA SER A 84 -4.26 9.32 -6.98
C SER A 84 -5.50 8.43 -6.88
N ALA A 85 -5.48 7.41 -6.01
CA ALA A 85 -6.67 6.63 -5.73
C ALA A 85 -7.61 7.33 -4.75
N LYS A 86 -8.92 7.09 -4.91
CA LYS A 86 -9.96 7.48 -3.97
C LYS A 86 -10.15 6.37 -2.93
N TYR A 87 -10.17 6.73 -1.66
CA TYR A 87 -10.51 5.81 -0.57
C TYR A 87 -12.02 5.53 -0.54
N LEU A 88 -12.40 4.25 -0.44
CA LEU A 88 -13.78 3.76 -0.45
C LEU A 88 -14.24 3.17 0.89
N GLY A 89 -13.32 2.87 1.82
CA GLY A 89 -13.64 2.25 3.11
C GLY A 89 -13.11 0.83 3.25
N GLN A 90 -12.74 0.41 4.46
CA GLN A 90 -12.33 -0.98 4.77
C GLN A 90 -11.12 -1.44 3.93
N GLY A 91 -10.11 -0.59 3.81
CA GLY A 91 -8.93 -0.87 2.99
C GLY A 91 -9.19 -0.90 1.49
N ASN A 92 -10.38 -0.51 1.02
CA ASN A 92 -10.71 -0.45 -0.39
C ASN A 92 -10.41 0.92 -0.99
N TYR A 93 -9.84 0.91 -2.18
CA TYR A 93 -9.48 2.10 -2.94
C TYR A 93 -9.81 1.91 -4.42
N ALA A 94 -10.09 3.01 -5.11
CA ALA A 94 -10.29 3.01 -6.56
C ALA A 94 -9.38 4.03 -7.24
N ALA A 95 -8.53 3.55 -8.13
CA ALA A 95 -7.73 4.38 -9.03
C ALA A 95 -8.39 4.43 -10.41
N GLN A 96 -8.46 5.62 -11.00
CA GLN A 96 -8.95 5.80 -12.36
C GLN A 96 -7.78 6.15 -13.27
N LEU A 97 -7.62 5.36 -14.33
CA LEU A 97 -6.54 5.52 -15.31
C LEU A 97 -7.15 5.67 -16.70
N PRO A 98 -6.88 6.77 -17.41
CA PRO A 98 -7.33 6.92 -18.78
C PRO A 98 -6.39 6.18 -19.75
N LEU A 99 -6.76 4.97 -20.16
CA LEU A 99 -6.00 4.17 -21.11
C LEU A 99 -6.45 4.46 -22.55
N TYR A 100 -6.03 5.59 -23.10
CA TYR A 100 -6.58 6.18 -24.34
C TYR A 100 -6.39 5.39 -25.64
N MET A 101 -5.64 4.29 -25.63
CA MET A 101 -5.34 3.51 -26.84
C MET A 101 -5.52 2.01 -26.59
N ALA A 102 -6.08 1.31 -27.58
CA ALA A 102 -6.13 -0.14 -27.59
C ALA A 102 -4.71 -0.72 -27.70
N GLY A 103 -4.45 -1.79 -26.95
CA GLY A 103 -3.17 -2.48 -26.92
C GLY A 103 -2.73 -2.90 -25.52
N PRO A 104 -1.47 -3.37 -25.40
CA PRO A 104 -0.93 -3.91 -24.16
C PRO A 104 -0.38 -2.78 -23.26
N TRP A 105 -0.97 -2.63 -22.09
CA TRP A 105 -0.59 -1.67 -21.06
C TRP A 105 0.01 -2.38 -19.84
N ALA A 106 1.02 -1.75 -19.25
CA ALA A 106 1.53 -2.08 -17.93
C ALA A 106 1.08 -1.00 -16.94
N ILE A 107 0.24 -1.37 -15.97
CA ILE A 107 -0.23 -0.51 -14.89
C ILE A 107 0.67 -0.74 -13.69
N SER A 108 1.37 0.29 -13.23
CA SER A 108 2.22 0.24 -12.04
C SER A 108 1.53 0.95 -10.88
N ILE A 109 1.44 0.27 -9.75
CA ILE A 109 0.75 0.72 -8.55
C ILE A 109 1.73 0.67 -7.40
N ARG A 110 1.86 1.79 -6.69
CA ARG A 110 2.57 1.90 -5.43
C ARG A 110 1.61 2.31 -4.32
N ALA A 111 1.66 1.62 -3.19
CA ALA A 111 0.92 2.02 -2.00
C ALA A 111 1.86 2.22 -0.82
N GLU A 112 1.66 3.33 -0.11
CA GLU A 112 2.44 3.73 1.06
C GLU A 112 1.48 4.01 2.22
N ALA A 113 1.67 3.33 3.35
CA ALA A 113 0.93 3.56 4.59
C ALA A 113 1.90 3.64 5.77
N VAL A 114 1.58 4.49 6.75
CA VAL A 114 2.44 4.66 7.94
C VAL A 114 2.43 3.36 8.75
N GLY A 115 3.62 2.85 9.09
CA GLY A 115 3.78 1.61 9.84
C GLY A 115 3.72 0.33 8.99
N PHE A 116 3.62 0.45 7.67
CA PHE A 116 3.61 -0.67 6.74
C PHE A 116 4.72 -0.54 5.69
N ASP A 117 5.17 -1.69 5.20
CA ASP A 117 6.07 -1.73 4.05
C ASP A 117 5.40 -1.14 2.80
N THR A 118 6.19 -0.45 1.98
CA THR A 118 5.71 0.06 0.69
C THR A 118 5.42 -1.09 -0.25
N LEU A 119 4.22 -1.10 -0.82
CA LEU A 119 3.79 -2.11 -1.76
C LEU A 119 3.97 -1.62 -3.19
N HIS A 120 4.40 -2.52 -4.07
CA HIS A 120 4.53 -2.25 -5.49
C HIS A 120 3.99 -3.44 -6.29
N GLN A 121 3.09 -3.18 -7.22
CA GLN A 121 2.54 -4.19 -8.11
C GLN A 121 2.41 -3.65 -9.52
N THR A 122 2.73 -4.51 -10.50
CA THR A 122 2.54 -4.20 -11.91
C THR A 122 1.53 -5.19 -12.49
N LEU A 123 0.51 -4.67 -13.17
CA LEU A 123 -0.50 -5.46 -13.88
C LEU A 123 -0.34 -5.26 -15.38
N LEU A 124 -0.39 -6.37 -16.13
CA LEU A 124 -0.42 -6.33 -17.59
C LEU A 124 -1.86 -6.47 -18.04
N VAL A 125 -2.34 -5.51 -18.83
CA VAL A 125 -3.73 -5.40 -19.27
C VAL A 125 -3.77 -5.21 -20.78
N GLN A 126 -4.73 -5.88 -21.42
CA GLN A 126 -4.99 -5.71 -22.85
C GLN A 126 -6.26 -4.87 -23.03
N VAL A 127 -6.09 -3.66 -23.55
CA VAL A 127 -7.19 -2.76 -23.93
C VAL A 127 -7.61 -3.10 -25.37
N GLN A 128 -8.90 -3.22 -25.65
CA GLN A 128 -9.44 -3.66 -26.96
C GLN A 128 -10.10 -2.52 -27.74
#